data_AF-A0A0S3UDT6-F1
#
_entry.id   AF-A0A0S3UDT6-F1
#
_cell.length_a   1.000
_cell.length_b   1.000
_cell.length_c   1.000
_cell.angle_alpha   90.00
_cell.angle_beta   90.00
_cell.angle_gamma   90.00
#
_symmetry.space_group_name_H-M   'P 1'
#
loop_
_entity.id
_entity.type
_entity.pdbx_description
1 polymer ?
#
loop_
_entity_poly.entity_id
_entity_poly.type
_entity_poly.pdbx_seq_one_letter_code
_entity_poly.pdbx_strand_id
1 'polypeptide(L)'
;MRSYQWNEHVIEVSVRPFSTFLWLTFAIEVRVDQRTFIPKFDRLGFVTSTDFEIVSQDGVRTTGVVKTVTPMILRPRVKCAIIVDGEIIAREIIPLDNGYRLYLAWISVGFLSVFILLGLTVFIEVLIIIFSGR
;
A
#
# COMPACT_ATOMS: atom_id res chain seq x y z
N MET A 1 -7.99 1.13 12.00
CA MET A 1 -8.03 -0.32 12.23
C MET A 1 -9.49 -0.72 12.34
N ARG A 2 -9.92 -1.77 11.62
CA ARG A 2 -11.29 -2.27 11.61
C ARG A 2 -11.27 -3.74 12.01
N SER A 3 -12.19 -4.16 12.87
CA SER A 3 -12.34 -5.56 13.29
C SER A 3 -13.61 -6.15 12.68
N TYR A 4 -13.51 -7.41 12.27
CA TYR A 4 -14.60 -8.20 11.76
C TYR A 4 -14.63 -9.51 12.53
N GLN A 5 -15.82 -9.93 12.93
CA GLN A 5 -16.02 -11.20 13.61
C GLN A 5 -16.51 -12.22 12.60
N TRP A 6 -15.83 -13.36 12.53
CA TRP A 6 -16.25 -14.50 11.72
C TRP A 6 -16.17 -15.76 12.57
N ASN A 7 -17.33 -16.38 12.83
CA ASN A 7 -17.49 -17.42 13.85
C ASN A 7 -16.94 -16.95 15.21
N GLU A 8 -15.98 -17.67 15.77
CA GLU A 8 -15.30 -17.36 17.04
C GLU A 8 -14.03 -16.50 16.86
N HIS A 9 -13.64 -16.19 15.62
CA HIS A 9 -12.37 -15.56 15.30
C HIS A 9 -12.52 -14.06 15.03
N VAL A 10 -11.52 -13.28 15.45
CA VAL A 10 -11.47 -11.84 15.20
C VAL A 10 -10.45 -11.55 14.13
N ILE A 11 -10.92 -10.98 13.02
CA ILE A 11 -10.10 -10.55 11.88
C ILE A 11 -9.96 -9.03 11.96
N GLU A 12 -8.77 -8.55 12.27
CA GLU A 12 -8.46 -7.13 12.28
C GLU A 12 -7.73 -6.74 10.99
N VAL A 13 -8.27 -5.75 10.29
CA VAL A 13 -7.68 -5.20 9.07
C VAL A 13 -7.20 -3.78 9.35
N SER A 14 -5.93 -3.54 9.03
CA SER A 14 -5.29 -2.25 9.20
C SER A 14 -4.54 -1.85 7.94
N VAL A 15 -4.78 -0.62 7.49
CA VAL A 15 -4.02 -0.01 6.39
C VAL A 15 -2.85 0.73 7.01
N ARG A 16 -1.62 0.36 6.64
CA ARG A 16 -0.39 1.01 7.11
C ARG A 16 0.51 1.42 5.94
N PRO A 17 1.27 2.52 6.07
CA PRO A 17 2.33 2.83 5.11
C PRO A 17 3.39 1.73 5.14
N PHE A 18 3.89 1.34 3.96
CA PHE A 18 4.83 0.23 3.83
C PHE A 18 6.27 0.68 4.12
N SER A 19 6.67 0.58 5.40
CA SER A 19 8.01 0.94 5.90
C SER A 19 8.44 2.40 5.68
N THR A 20 9.57 2.78 6.28
CA THR A 20 10.17 4.12 6.14
C THR A 20 10.67 4.40 4.72
N PHE A 21 11.09 3.39 3.96
CA PHE A 21 11.67 3.56 2.61
C PHE A 21 10.63 3.56 1.48
N LEU A 22 9.52 2.85 1.67
CA LEU A 22 8.40 2.74 0.72
C LEU A 22 7.15 3.40 1.28
N TRP A 23 7.33 4.43 2.11
CA TRP A 23 6.27 5.23 2.75
C TRP A 23 5.24 5.84 1.78
N LEU A 24 5.60 5.87 0.49
CA LEU A 24 4.76 6.26 -0.64
C LEU A 24 3.78 5.15 -1.11
N THR A 25 3.86 3.97 -0.52
CA THR A 25 2.99 2.83 -0.79
C THR A 25 2.27 2.41 0.49
N PHE A 26 1.06 1.90 0.38
CA PHE A 26 0.31 1.36 1.51
C PHE A 26 0.25 -0.16 1.43
N ALA A 27 0.22 -0.77 2.61
CA ALA A 27 0.12 -2.18 2.85
C ALA A 27 -1.08 -2.45 3.74
N ILE A 28 -1.63 -3.66 3.61
CA ILE A 28 -2.75 -4.09 4.46
C ILE A 28 -2.28 -5.22 5.33
N GLU A 29 -2.14 -4.86 6.59
CA GLU A 29 -1.86 -5.79 7.67
C GLU A 29 -3.17 -6.42 8.09
N VAL A 30 -3.21 -7.75 8.03
CA VAL A 30 -4.34 -8.54 8.52
C VAL A 30 -3.86 -9.25 9.76
N ARG A 31 -4.60 -9.12 10.86
CA ARG A 31 -4.33 -9.82 12.10
C ARG A 31 -5.50 -10.73 12.43
N VAL A 32 -5.23 -12.01 12.66
CA VAL A 32 -6.24 -12.99 13.06
C VAL A 32 -5.80 -13.60 14.38
N ASP A 33 -6.61 -13.44 15.43
CA ASP A 33 -6.34 -13.98 16.77
C ASP A 33 -4.89 -13.77 17.23
N GLN A 34 -4.42 -12.53 17.12
CA GLN A 34 -3.07 -12.08 17.43
C GLN A 34 -1.96 -12.43 16.43
N ARG A 35 -2.21 -13.29 15.43
CA ARG A 35 -1.24 -13.60 14.36
C ARG A 35 -1.31 -12.56 13.25
N THR A 36 -0.17 -11.97 12.91
CA THR A 36 -0.07 -10.96 11.86
C THR A 36 0.33 -11.59 10.53
N PHE A 37 -0.41 -11.26 9.47
CA PHE A 37 -0.16 -11.65 8.10
C PHE A 37 0.26 -10.44 7.28
N ILE A 38 1.33 -10.62 6.49
CA ILE A 38 1.96 -9.56 5.70
C ILE A 38 1.39 -9.60 4.27
N PRO A 39 1.07 -8.44 3.67
CA PRO A 39 0.51 -8.38 2.32
C PRO A 39 1.49 -8.88 1.26
N LYS A 40 0.93 -9.52 0.23
CA LYS A 40 1.60 -9.74 -1.05
C LYS A 40 1.22 -8.61 -2.01
N PHE A 41 2.20 -8.10 -2.73
CA PHE A 41 2.01 -7.06 -3.73
C PHE A 41 1.92 -7.67 -5.11
N ASP A 42 0.96 -7.20 -5.89
CA ASP A 42 0.95 -7.48 -7.32
C ASP A 42 1.95 -6.55 -8.05
N ARG A 43 2.40 -6.93 -9.25
CA ARG A 43 3.50 -6.31 -10.01
C ARG A 43 3.36 -4.80 -10.24
N LEU A 44 2.16 -4.25 -10.12
CA LEU A 44 1.88 -2.84 -10.35
C LEU A 44 1.64 -2.04 -9.06
N GLY A 45 1.67 -2.66 -7.87
CA GLY A 45 1.51 -1.95 -6.58
C GLY A 45 0.13 -1.34 -6.33
N PHE A 46 -0.82 -1.53 -7.25
CA PHE A 46 -2.19 -0.99 -7.19
C PHE A 46 -3.19 -1.96 -6.55
N VAL A 47 -2.86 -3.25 -6.53
CA VAL A 47 -3.68 -4.29 -5.91
C VAL A 47 -2.82 -4.95 -4.85
N THR A 48 -3.34 -5.03 -3.63
CA THR A 48 -2.69 -5.80 -2.56
C THR A 48 -3.62 -6.91 -2.11
N SER A 49 -3.05 -8.08 -1.90
CA SER A 49 -3.75 -9.25 -1.39
C SER A 49 -2.99 -9.79 -0.19
N THR A 50 -3.68 -9.92 0.94
CA THR A 50 -3.12 -10.53 2.15
C THR A 50 -3.82 -11.85 2.37
N ASP A 51 -3.12 -12.94 2.08
CA ASP A 51 -3.58 -14.29 2.41
C ASP A 51 -3.39 -14.51 3.91
N PHE A 52 -4.40 -15.08 4.55
CA PHE A 52 -4.36 -15.42 5.97
C PHE A 52 -4.98 -16.80 6.20
N GLU A 53 -4.61 -17.42 7.31
CA GLU A 53 -5.13 -18.72 7.71
C GLU A 53 -5.79 -18.59 9.08
N ILE A 54 -6.99 -19.13 9.19
CA ILE A 54 -7.73 -19.30 10.44
C ILE A 54 -7.57 -20.76 10.85
N VAL A 55 -7.13 -21.00 12.09
CA VAL A 55 -7.05 -22.34 12.66
C VAL A 55 -8.09 -22.43 13.76
N SER A 56 -9.13 -23.21 13.52
CA SER A 56 -10.19 -23.45 14.51
C SER A 56 -9.67 -24.30 15.67
N GLN A 57 -10.39 -24.33 16.79
CA GLN A 57 -10.06 -25.14 17.98
C GLN A 57 -9.96 -26.63 17.64
N ASP A 58 -10.75 -27.09 16.67
CA ASP A 58 -10.75 -28.47 16.17
C ASP A 58 -9.57 -28.78 15.22
N GLY A 59 -8.66 -27.82 15.01
CA GLY A 59 -7.52 -27.95 14.11
C GLY A 59 -7.83 -27.78 12.62
N VAL A 60 -9.10 -27.56 12.27
CA VAL A 60 -9.53 -27.26 10.90
C VAL A 60 -8.90 -25.94 10.46
N ARG A 61 -8.26 -25.95 9.29
CA ARG A 61 -7.64 -24.77 8.68
C ARG A 61 -8.54 -24.22 7.59
N THR A 62 -8.91 -22.95 7.73
CA THR A 62 -9.65 -22.22 6.71
C THR A 62 -8.79 -21.10 6.17
N THR A 63 -8.68 -21.02 4.85
CA THR A 63 -7.93 -19.95 4.19
C THR A 63 -8.82 -18.76 3.90
N GLY A 64 -8.29 -17.57 4.14
CA GLY A 64 -8.91 -16.31 3.75
C GLY A 64 -7.95 -15.44 2.96
N VAL A 65 -8.53 -14.48 2.24
CA VAL A 65 -7.79 -13.45 1.52
C VAL A 65 -8.49 -12.11 1.70
N VAL A 66 -7.71 -11.11 2.07
CA VAL A 66 -8.13 -9.71 2.02
C VAL A 66 -7.61 -9.11 0.74
N LYS A 67 -8.51 -8.79 -0.19
CA LYS A 67 -8.18 -8.17 -1.47
C LYS A 67 -8.52 -6.70 -1.44
N THR A 68 -7.59 -5.88 -1.92
CA THR A 68 -7.82 -4.45 -2.03
C THR A 68 -7.44 -3.87 -3.37
N VAL A 69 -8.16 -2.82 -3.72
CA VAL A 69 -7.97 -2.07 -4.95
C VAL A 69 -7.60 -0.65 -4.57
N THR A 70 -6.53 -0.14 -5.18
CA THR A 70 -6.03 1.22 -4.93
C THR A 70 -7.10 2.27 -5.16
N PRO A 71 -6.96 3.41 -4.46
CA PRO A 71 -7.88 4.50 -4.63
C PRO A 71 -7.87 5.13 -6.02
N MET A 72 -9.03 5.71 -6.36
CA MET A 72 -9.14 6.77 -7.36
C MET A 72 -8.36 8.03 -6.91
N ILE A 73 -7.66 8.62 -7.88
CA ILE A 73 -6.68 9.72 -7.76
C ILE A 73 -7.14 10.92 -6.90
N LEU A 74 -8.44 11.25 -6.86
CA LEU A 74 -8.92 12.45 -6.18
C LEU A 74 -9.32 12.28 -4.70
N ARG A 75 -9.57 11.06 -4.22
CA ARG A 75 -9.89 10.78 -2.81
C ARG A 75 -9.37 9.40 -2.44
N PRO A 76 -8.26 9.31 -1.68
CA PRO A 76 -7.63 8.05 -1.40
C PRO A 76 -8.51 7.19 -0.48
N ARG A 77 -9.40 6.40 -1.09
CA ARG A 77 -10.27 5.40 -0.49
C ARG A 77 -9.87 4.04 -1.00
N VAL A 78 -9.50 3.14 -0.11
CA VAL A 78 -9.21 1.75 -0.48
C VAL A 78 -10.48 0.95 -0.37
N LYS A 79 -10.86 0.30 -1.47
CA LYS A 79 -11.90 -0.73 -1.44
C LYS A 79 -11.27 -2.02 -0.96
N CYS A 80 -11.89 -2.61 0.05
CA CYS A 80 -11.45 -3.84 0.68
C CYS A 80 -12.57 -4.89 0.61
N ALA A 81 -12.20 -6.11 0.26
CA ALA A 81 -13.07 -7.28 0.33
C ALA A 81 -12.37 -8.36 1.15
N ILE A 82 -13.06 -8.87 2.17
CA ILE A 82 -12.60 -9.96 3.02
C ILE A 82 -13.31 -11.22 2.55
N ILE A 83 -12.52 -12.19 2.12
CA ILE A 83 -13.00 -13.44 1.56
C ILE A 83 -12.45 -14.57 2.43
N VAL A 84 -13.30 -15.47 2.91
CA VAL A 84 -12.89 -16.65 3.67
C VAL A 84 -13.60 -17.86 3.06
N ASP A 85 -12.83 -18.90 2.75
CA ASP A 85 -13.34 -20.11 2.08
C ASP A 85 -14.15 -19.83 0.79
N GLY A 86 -13.77 -18.78 0.07
CA GLY A 86 -14.48 -18.33 -1.15
C GLY A 86 -15.75 -17.49 -0.89
N GLU A 87 -16.20 -17.37 0.36
CA GLU A 87 -17.33 -16.52 0.74
C GLU A 87 -16.87 -15.10 1.09
N ILE A 88 -17.65 -14.09 0.66
CA ILE A 88 -17.37 -12.69 0.97
C ILE A 88 -18.03 -12.33 2.30
N ILE A 89 -17.23 -12.26 3.36
CA ILE A 89 -17.72 -11.88 4.70
C ILE A 89 -18.06 -10.39 4.76
N ALA A 90 -17.20 -9.56 4.17
CA ALA A 90 -17.35 -8.11 4.26
C ALA A 90 -16.77 -7.39 3.04
N ARG A 91 -17.38 -6.25 2.72
CA ARG A 91 -16.86 -5.26 1.78
C ARG A 91 -16.87 -3.90 2.46
N GLU A 92 -15.72 -3.25 2.53
CA GLU A 92 -15.61 -1.94 3.14
C GLU A 92 -14.80 -0.98 2.28
N ILE A 93 -15.08 0.32 2.46
CA ILE A 93 -14.30 1.40 1.88
C ILE A 93 -13.58 2.09 3.03
N ILE A 94 -12.27 1.86 3.12
CA ILE A 94 -11.43 2.44 4.18
C ILE A 94 -10.84 3.74 3.64
N PRO A 95 -11.15 4.91 4.24
CA PRO A 95 -10.45 6.14 3.89
C PRO A 95 -8.97 6.00 4.31
N LEU A 96 -8.03 6.32 3.41
CA LEU A 96 -6.65 6.52 3.83
C LEU A 96 -6.59 7.81 4.61
N ASP A 97 -6.43 7.68 5.92
CA ASP A 97 -6.08 8.82 6.75
C ASP A 97 -4.72 9.36 6.28
N ASN A 98 -4.62 10.67 6.07
CA ASN A 98 -3.45 11.34 5.48
C ASN A 98 -3.07 10.95 4.04
N GLY A 99 -3.94 10.34 3.23
CA GLY A 99 -3.59 9.99 1.85
C GLY A 99 -3.19 11.19 0.97
N TYR A 100 -3.61 12.42 1.31
CA TYR A 100 -3.14 13.66 0.66
C TYR A 100 -1.63 13.92 0.87
N ARG A 101 -1.04 13.47 1.99
CA ARG A 101 0.40 13.59 2.25
C ARG A 101 1.22 12.73 1.28
N LEU A 102 0.67 11.60 0.87
CA LEU A 102 1.24 10.75 -0.17
C LEU A 102 1.36 11.50 -1.50
N TYR A 103 0.30 12.21 -1.90
CA TYR A 103 0.29 13.00 -3.12
C TYR A 103 1.22 14.21 -3.03
N LEU A 104 1.20 14.94 -1.90
CA LEU A 104 2.14 16.04 -1.66
C LEU A 104 3.59 15.56 -1.74
N ALA A 105 3.88 14.38 -1.22
CA ALA A 105 5.20 13.79 -1.31
C ALA A 105 5.61 13.44 -2.73
N TRP A 106 4.74 12.79 -3.50
CA TRP A 106 4.98 12.50 -4.92
C TRP A 106 5.19 13.78 -5.73
N ILE A 107 4.40 14.82 -5.46
CA ILE A 107 4.56 16.14 -6.08
C ILE A 107 5.92 16.72 -5.72
N SER A 108 6.33 16.70 -4.45
CA SER A 108 7.64 17.18 -4.00
C SER A 108 8.80 16.41 -4.64
N VAL A 109 8.71 15.09 -4.72
CA VAL A 109 9.72 14.24 -5.40
C VAL A 109 9.77 14.57 -6.90
N GLY A 110 8.61 14.77 -7.54
CA GLY A 110 8.52 15.19 -8.93
C GLY A 110 9.19 16.55 -9.16
N PHE A 111 8.87 17.55 -8.34
CA PHE A 111 9.50 18.87 -8.40
C PHE A 111 11.00 18.78 -8.19
N LEU A 112 11.46 18.05 -7.18
CA LEU A 112 12.88 17.87 -6.89
C LEU A 112 13.60 17.22 -8.09
N SER A 113 12.98 16.21 -8.71
CA SER A 113 13.54 15.52 -9.88
C SER A 113 13.68 16.48 -11.08
N VAL A 114 12.69 17.35 -11.31
CA VAL A 114 12.75 18.39 -12.34
C VAL A 114 13.89 19.38 -12.05
N PHE A 115 14.02 19.85 -10.81
CA PHE A 115 15.11 20.75 -10.42
C PHE A 115 16.49 20.10 -10.59
N ILE A 116 16.63 18.83 -10.23
CA ILE A 116 17.87 18.07 -10.42
C ILE A 116 18.21 17.97 -11.92
N LEU A 117 17.23 17.63 -12.76
CA LEU A 117 17.42 17.53 -14.21
C LEU A 117 17.85 18.88 -14.81
N LEU A 118 17.20 19.97 -14.42
CA LEU A 118 17.59 21.32 -14.85
C LEU A 118 19.01 21.68 -14.39
N GLY A 119 19.34 21.43 -13.12
CA GLY A 119 20.69 21.63 -12.60
C GLY A 119 21.74 20.82 -13.35
N LEU A 120 21.42 19.57 -13.69
CA LEU A 120 22.30 18.68 -14.45
C LEU A 120 22.52 19.21 -15.88
N THR A 121 21.47 19.71 -16.54
CA THR A 121 21.60 20.31 -17.89
C THR A 121 22.52 21.53 -17.88
N VAL A 122 22.34 22.46 -16.92
CA VAL A 122 23.21 23.63 -16.78
C VAL A 122 24.65 23.22 -16.48
N PHE A 123 24.84 22.23 -15.60
CA PHE A 123 26.17 21.72 -15.27
C PHE A 123 26.87 21.12 -16.49
N ILE A 124 26.16 20.34 -17.30
CA ILE A 124 26.68 19.77 -18.55
C ILE A 124 27.07 20.86 -19.54
N GLU A 125 26.23 21.89 -19.74
CA GLU A 125 26.53 23.04 -20.61
C GLU A 125 27.81 23.77 -20.14
N VAL A 126 27.96 24.00 -18.84
CA VAL A 126 29.17 24.62 -18.27
C VAL A 126 30.41 23.76 -18.55
N LEU A 127 30.32 22.44 -18.38
CA LEU A 127 31.43 21.54 -18.71
C LEU A 127 31.78 21.60 -20.20
N ILE A 128 30.78 21.61 -21.08
CA ILE A 128 30.99 21.72 -22.53
C ILE A 128 31.73 23.02 -22.85
N ILE A 129 31.35 24.16 -22.27
CA ILE A 129 32.04 25.45 -22.47
C ILE A 129 33.50 25.34 -22.02
N ILE A 130 33.74 24.85 -20.79
CA ILE A 130 35.09 24.72 -20.22
C ILE A 130 35.99 23.82 -21.09
N PHE A 131 35.47 22.68 -21.56
CA PHE A 131 36.26 21.71 -22.33
C PHE A 131 36.33 21.99 -23.83
N SER A 132 35.44 22.82 -24.37
CA SER A 132 35.48 23.24 -25.79
C SER A 132 36.45 24.40 -26.06
N GLY A 133 37.10 24.94 -25.03
CA GLY A 133 38.12 25.98 -25.16
C GLY A 133 37.59 27.32 -25.66
N ARG A 134 36.29 27.59 -25.46
CA ARG A 134 35.67 28.90 -25.67
C ARG A 134 35.72 29.76 -24.41
#